data_AF-A0A674GWX0-F1
#
_entry.id   AF-A0A674GWX0-F1
#
_cell.length_a   1.000
_cell.length_b   1.000
_cell.length_c   1.000
_cell.angle_alpha   90.00
_cell.angle_beta   90.00
_cell.angle_gamma   90.00
#
_symmetry.space_group_name_H-M   'P 1'
#
loop_
_entity.id
_entity.type
_entity.pdbx_description
1 polymer ?
#
loop_
_entity_poly.entity_id
_entity_poly.type
_entity_poly.pdbx_seq_one_letter_code
_entity_poly.pdbx_strand_id
1 'polypeptide(L)'
;MSPRVPPCPPRCEGVDYGLYPGKETQLQWLHSYLQAYKELTQGHPGDSQVSPEELETLYVQVNKFSLASHFLWACWGLIQDKYSTIDFNFLRYAKLRFKQYFKMKPVVTALQLPK
;
A
#
# COMPACT_ATOMS: atom_id res chain seq x y z
N MET A 1 -37.76 22.15 -17.26
CA MET A 1 -36.32 22.53 -17.21
C MET A 1 -35.68 21.78 -16.06
N SER A 2 -34.89 20.75 -16.34
CA SER A 2 -34.20 19.99 -15.28
C SER A 2 -33.01 20.80 -14.79
N PRO A 3 -32.82 21.01 -13.47
CA PRO A 3 -31.71 21.83 -12.99
C PRO A 3 -30.39 21.12 -13.28
N ARG A 4 -29.52 21.80 -14.03
CA ARG A 4 -28.14 21.34 -14.27
C ARG A 4 -27.41 21.32 -12.93
N VAL A 5 -27.04 20.13 -12.48
CA VAL A 5 -26.13 19.93 -11.35
C VAL A 5 -24.83 20.68 -11.68
N PRO A 6 -24.33 21.57 -10.80
CA PRO A 6 -23.12 22.32 -11.08
C PRO A 6 -21.91 21.36 -11.21
N PRO A 7 -20.94 21.66 -12.10
CA PRO A 7 -19.75 20.83 -12.23
C PRO A 7 -18.96 20.83 -10.91
N CYS A 8 -18.60 19.63 -10.47
CA CYS A 8 -17.83 19.41 -9.25
C CYS A 8 -16.46 20.13 -9.36
N PRO A 9 -16.03 20.92 -8.35
CA PRO A 9 -14.76 21.64 -8.40
C PRO A 9 -13.58 20.68 -8.56
N PRO A 10 -12.45 21.11 -9.16
CA PRO A 10 -11.29 20.26 -9.40
C PRO A 10 -10.53 20.06 -8.08
N ARG A 11 -11.07 19.25 -7.17
CA ARG A 11 -10.35 18.90 -5.94
C ARG A 11 -9.58 17.61 -6.15
N CYS A 12 -8.25 17.76 -5.98
CA CYS A 12 -7.21 16.76 -5.93
C CYS A 12 -6.72 16.22 -7.29
N GLU A 13 -5.52 16.70 -7.64
CA GLU A 13 -4.60 16.12 -8.60
C GLU A 13 -4.41 14.62 -8.35
N GLY A 14 -4.12 13.86 -9.41
CA GLY A 14 -4.01 12.40 -9.34
C GLY A 14 -2.95 11.94 -8.32
N VAL A 15 -3.09 10.71 -7.82
CA VAL A 15 -2.02 10.10 -7.01
C VAL A 15 -0.79 9.88 -7.88
N ASP A 16 0.32 10.48 -7.47
CA ASP A 16 1.62 10.23 -8.08
C ASP A 16 2.25 8.95 -7.51
N TYR A 17 2.18 7.88 -8.31
CA TYR A 17 2.81 6.61 -7.96
C TYR A 17 4.34 6.62 -8.15
N GLY A 18 4.92 7.67 -8.73
CA GLY A 18 6.37 7.90 -8.76
C GLY A 18 6.96 8.17 -7.38
N LEU A 19 6.15 8.62 -6.42
CA LEU A 19 6.54 8.81 -5.02
C LEU A 19 6.50 7.50 -4.20
N TYR A 20 6.07 6.38 -4.79
CA TYR A 20 6.11 5.09 -4.10
C TYR A 20 7.57 4.73 -3.81
N PRO A 21 7.92 4.29 -2.57
CA PRO A 21 9.30 4.08 -2.19
C PRO A 21 9.95 3.02 -3.08
N GLY A 22 11.14 3.32 -3.60
CA GLY A 22 11.95 2.35 -4.35
C GLY A 22 12.39 1.18 -3.47
N LYS A 23 12.91 0.12 -4.09
CA LYS A 23 13.34 -1.10 -3.37
C LYS A 23 14.34 -0.77 -2.24
N GLU A 24 15.33 0.08 -2.52
CA GLU A 24 16.34 0.49 -1.54
C GLU A 24 15.72 1.14 -0.30
N THR A 25 14.85 2.14 -0.48
CA THR A 25 14.17 2.82 0.62
C THR A 25 13.25 1.87 1.40
N GLN A 26 12.55 0.96 0.72
CA GLN A 26 11.76 -0.07 1.38
C GLN A 26 12.64 -0.97 2.25
N LEU A 27 13.75 -1.48 1.73
CA LEU A 27 14.65 -2.34 2.48
C LEU A 27 15.26 -1.63 3.69
N GLN A 28 15.65 -0.35 3.55
CA GLN A 28 16.16 0.45 4.68
C GLN A 28 15.12 0.53 5.80
N TRP A 29 13.86 0.86 5.47
CA TRP A 29 12.79 0.92 6.47
C TRP A 29 12.50 -0.44 7.10
N LEU A 30 12.41 -1.50 6.29
CA LEU A 30 12.14 -2.87 6.76
C LEU A 30 13.24 -3.39 7.67
N HIS A 31 14.50 -3.06 7.39
CA HIS A 31 15.62 -3.39 8.25
C HIS A 31 15.48 -2.71 9.61
N SER A 32 15.26 -1.39 9.64
CA SER A 32 15.04 -0.66 10.90
C SER A 32 13.85 -1.20 11.70
N TYR A 33 12.75 -1.53 11.02
CA TYR A 33 11.57 -2.13 11.65
C TYR A 33 11.89 -3.50 12.27
N LEU A 34 12.53 -4.41 11.52
CA LEU A 34 12.87 -5.74 12.01
C LEU A 34 13.87 -5.69 13.17
N GLN A 35 14.86 -4.79 13.08
CA GLN A 35 15.84 -4.57 14.14
C GLN A 35 15.14 -4.16 15.45
N ALA A 36 14.29 -3.13 15.39
CA ALA A 36 13.53 -2.67 16.54
C ALA A 36 12.58 -3.76 17.08
N TYR A 37 11.92 -4.51 16.18
CA TYR A 37 11.04 -5.61 16.56
C TYR A 37 11.80 -6.71 17.32
N LYS A 38 12.98 -7.11 16.86
CA LYS A 38 13.81 -8.12 17.53
C LYS A 38 14.33 -7.63 18.88
N GLU A 39 14.79 -6.39 18.96
CA GLU A 39 15.24 -5.79 20.23
C GLU A 39 14.14 -5.81 21.30
N LEU A 40 12.89 -5.54 20.91
CA LEU A 40 11.74 -5.57 21.81
C LEU A 40 11.26 -6.97 22.18
N THR A 41 11.50 -7.98 21.34
CA THR A 41 10.91 -9.33 21.51
C THR A 41 11.89 -10.40 21.94
N GLN A 42 13.18 -10.29 21.62
CA GLN A 42 14.18 -11.35 21.81
C GLN A 42 15.18 -11.08 22.94
N GLY A 43 15.21 -9.86 23.49
CA GLY A 43 15.81 -9.51 24.79
C GLY A 43 17.33 -9.72 24.98
N HIS A 44 18.03 -10.34 24.03
CA HIS A 44 19.47 -10.63 24.13
C HIS A 44 20.28 -9.78 23.11
N PRO A 45 21.26 -8.97 23.55
CA PRO A 45 22.02 -8.05 22.70
C PRO A 45 22.87 -8.66 21.56
N GLY A 46 22.78 -9.97 21.31
CA GLY A 46 23.55 -10.69 20.28
C GLY A 46 22.70 -11.36 19.19
N ASP A 47 21.41 -11.64 19.45
CA ASP A 47 20.51 -12.32 18.51
C ASP A 47 19.65 -11.32 17.69
N SER A 48 19.76 -10.03 17.98
CA SER A 48 18.93 -8.98 17.37
C SER A 48 19.30 -8.61 15.93
N GLN A 49 20.33 -9.22 15.34
CA GLN A 49 20.76 -8.89 13.98
C GLN A 49 19.74 -9.37 12.95
N VAL A 50 19.43 -8.51 11.98
CA VAL A 50 18.53 -8.84 10.86
C VAL A 50 19.34 -9.54 9.77
N SER A 51 19.00 -10.79 9.47
CA SER A 51 19.64 -11.51 8.35
C SER A 51 19.13 -10.99 6.99
N PRO A 52 19.94 -11.09 5.92
CA PRO A 52 19.50 -10.74 4.57
C PRO A 52 18.26 -11.53 4.11
N GLU A 53 18.14 -12.79 4.54
CA GLU A 53 17.02 -13.67 4.20
C GLU A 53 15.71 -13.22 4.84
N GLU A 54 15.73 -12.85 6.13
CA GLU A 54 14.57 -12.29 6.82
C GLU A 54 14.12 -10.97 6.18
N LEU A 55 15.09 -10.13 5.81
CA LEU A 55 14.81 -8.83 5.20
C LEU A 55 14.16 -8.98 3.82
N GLU A 56 14.71 -9.83 2.94
CA GLU A 56 14.12 -10.08 1.62
C GLU A 56 12.78 -10.83 1.74
N THR A 57 12.63 -11.76 2.69
CA THR A 57 11.34 -12.40 2.99
C THR A 57 10.27 -11.38 3.34
N LEU A 58 10.59 -10.46 4.27
CA LEU A 58 9.65 -9.43 4.68
C LEU A 58 9.33 -8.46 3.53
N TYR A 59 10.32 -8.09 2.71
CA TYR A 59 10.12 -7.29 1.51
C TYR A 59 9.10 -7.91 0.56
N VAL A 60 9.23 -9.21 0.26
CA VAL A 60 8.30 -9.95 -0.61
C VAL A 60 6.90 -9.98 0.00
N GLN A 61 6.79 -10.27 1.30
CA GLN A 61 5.52 -10.32 2.01
C GLN A 61 4.81 -8.96 1.99
N VAL A 62 5.49 -7.89 2.40
CA VAL A 62 4.93 -6.52 2.44
C VAL A 62 4.46 -6.09 1.05
N ASN A 63 5.24 -6.36 0.00
CA ASN A 63 4.82 -6.05 -1.37
C ASN A 63 3.58 -6.84 -1.77
N LYS A 64 3.44 -8.12 -1.40
CA LYS A 64 2.19 -8.89 -1.62
C LYS A 64 1.00 -8.29 -0.85
N PHE A 65 1.20 -7.86 0.38
CA PHE A 65 0.17 -7.18 1.18
C PHE A 65 -0.21 -5.80 0.63
N SER A 66 0.67 -5.12 -0.12
CA SER A 66 0.29 -3.89 -0.83
C SER A 66 -0.86 -4.11 -1.82
N LEU A 67 -0.90 -5.27 -2.49
CA LEU A 67 -2.02 -5.65 -3.36
C LEU A 67 -3.30 -5.84 -2.56
N ALA A 68 -3.23 -6.58 -1.45
CA ALA A 68 -4.37 -6.78 -0.55
C ALA A 68 -4.92 -5.44 -0.05
N SER A 69 -4.04 -4.50 0.33
CA SER A 69 -4.40 -3.15 0.72
C SER A 69 -5.10 -2.38 -0.41
N HIS A 70 -4.56 -2.39 -1.64
CA HIS A 70 -5.23 -1.74 -2.77
C HIS A 70 -6.63 -2.30 -3.02
N PHE A 71 -6.80 -3.61 -2.98
CA PHE A 71 -8.10 -4.25 -3.18
C PHE A 71 -9.09 -3.90 -2.06
N LEU A 72 -8.65 -4.03 -0.80
CA LEU A 72 -9.46 -3.72 0.39
C LEU A 72 -9.97 -2.28 0.35
N TRP A 73 -9.07 -1.31 0.14
CA TRP A 73 -9.42 0.11 0.13
C TRP A 73 -10.26 0.49 -1.10
N ALA A 74 -10.15 -0.25 -2.21
CA ALA A 74 -11.04 -0.05 -3.34
C ALA A 74 -12.47 -0.47 -3.00
N CYS A 75 -12.65 -1.64 -2.38
CA CYS A 75 -13.96 -2.11 -1.90
C CYS A 75 -14.54 -1.18 -0.84
N TRP A 76 -13.74 -0.75 0.13
CA TRP A 76 -14.15 0.24 1.13
C TRP A 76 -14.61 1.54 0.46
N GLY A 77 -13.89 2.02 -0.55
CA GLY A 77 -14.27 3.21 -1.31
C GLY A 77 -15.63 3.06 -2.00
N LEU A 78 -15.92 1.91 -2.61
CA LEU A 78 -17.24 1.67 -3.24
C LEU A 78 -18.39 1.70 -2.23
N ILE A 79 -18.17 1.17 -1.02
CA ILE A 79 -19.17 1.22 0.06
C ILE A 79 -19.35 2.67 0.51
N GLN A 80 -18.26 3.41 0.73
CA GLN A 80 -18.33 4.81 1.16
C GLN A 80 -19.00 5.73 0.14
N ASP A 81 -18.83 5.48 -1.15
CA ASP A 81 -19.50 6.26 -2.20
C ASP A 81 -21.03 6.28 -2.06
N LYS A 82 -21.60 5.21 -1.49
CA LYS A 82 -23.04 5.10 -1.25
C LYS A 82 -23.49 5.63 0.12
N TYR A 83 -22.65 5.52 1.15
CA TYR A 83 -23.10 5.68 2.54
C TYR A 83 -22.40 6.83 3.30
N SER A 84 -21.29 7.35 2.79
CA SER A 84 -20.51 8.36 3.51
C SER A 84 -21.12 9.75 3.38
N THR A 85 -20.98 10.55 4.42
CA THR A 85 -21.33 11.98 4.43
C THR A 85 -20.12 12.89 4.19
N ILE A 86 -18.92 12.31 4.05
CA ILE A 86 -17.67 13.05 3.82
C ILE A 86 -17.65 13.59 2.37
N ASP A 87 -17.32 14.87 2.19
CA ASP A 87 -17.10 15.49 0.86
C ASP A 87 -15.79 14.98 0.23
N PHE A 88 -15.85 13.77 -0.32
CA PHE A 88 -14.74 13.11 -0.98
C PHE A 88 -15.23 12.25 -2.16
N ASN A 89 -14.46 12.22 -3.25
CA ASN A 89 -14.82 11.44 -4.43
C ASN A 89 -14.42 9.96 -4.26
N PHE A 90 -15.24 9.21 -3.53
CA PHE A 90 -15.00 7.81 -3.20
C PHE A 90 -15.00 6.89 -4.43
N LEU A 91 -15.89 7.08 -5.40
CA LEU A 91 -15.88 6.32 -6.64
C LEU A 91 -14.56 6.50 -7.41
N ARG A 92 -14.06 7.73 -7.53
CA ARG A 92 -12.76 8.00 -8.18
C ARG A 92 -11.62 7.34 -7.41
N TYR A 93 -11.63 7.42 -6.08
CA TYR A 93 -10.65 6.75 -5.23
C TYR A 93 -10.68 5.24 -5.42
N ALA A 94 -11.84 4.60 -5.39
CA ALA A 94 -11.99 3.16 -5.61
C ALA A 94 -11.44 2.73 -6.97
N LYS A 95 -11.79 3.44 -8.05
CA LYS A 95 -11.26 3.19 -9.40
C LYS A 95 -9.75 3.28 -9.44
N LEU A 96 -9.18 4.30 -8.80
CA LEU A 96 -7.73 4.50 -8.73
C LEU A 96 -7.04 3.34 -8.00
N ARG A 97 -7.58 2.90 -6.86
CA ARG A 97 -7.05 1.79 -6.07
C ARG A 97 -7.11 0.46 -6.84
N PHE A 98 -8.22 0.15 -7.52
CA PHE A 98 -8.31 -1.03 -8.39
C PHE A 98 -7.32 -0.95 -9.56
N LYS A 99 -7.20 0.21 -10.22
CA LYS A 99 -6.25 0.39 -11.32
C LYS A 99 -4.82 0.06 -10.86
N GLN A 100 -4.42 0.54 -9.68
CA GLN A 100 -3.08 0.25 -9.15
C GLN A 100 -2.92 -1.22 -8.75
N TYR A 101 -3.95 -1.84 -8.14
CA TYR A 101 -3.96 -3.28 -7.86
C TYR A 101 -3.66 -4.08 -9.14
N PHE A 102 -4.44 -3.88 -10.20
CA PHE A 102 -4.27 -4.65 -11.45
C PHE A 102 -2.94 -4.34 -12.15
N LYS A 103 -2.47 -3.08 -12.11
CA LYS A 103 -1.17 -2.68 -12.65
C LYS A 103 -0.02 -3.40 -11.95
N MET A 104 -0.04 -3.46 -10.62
CA MET A 104 1.07 -4.01 -9.84
C MET A 104 0.99 -5.52 -9.65
N LYS A 105 -0.20 -6.12 -9.80
CA LYS A 105 -0.43 -7.56 -9.62
C LYS A 105 0.64 -8.42 -10.32
N PRO A 106 0.90 -8.31 -11.64
CA PRO A 106 1.89 -9.18 -12.30
C PRO A 106 3.31 -9.00 -11.74
N VAL A 107 3.71 -7.78 -11.40
CA VAL A 107 5.04 -7.47 -10.84
C VAL A 107 5.21 -8.09 -9.47
N VAL A 108 4.23 -7.89 -8.59
CA VAL A 108 4.30 -8.34 -7.20
C VAL A 108 4.12 -9.85 -7.08
N THR A 109 3.27 -10.47 -7.90
CA THR A 109 3.10 -11.94 -7.88
C THR A 109 4.31 -12.68 -8.43
N ALA A 110 5.17 -12.02 -9.22
CA ALA A 110 6.43 -12.59 -9.70
C ALA A 110 7.52 -12.63 -8.61
N LEU A 111 7.36 -11.87 -7.51
CA LEU A 111 8.31 -11.90 -6.39
C LEU A 111 8.30 -13.26 -5.70
N GLN A 112 9.48 -13.89 -5.65
CA GLN A 112 9.71 -15.17 -5.00
C GLN A 112 10.30 -14.94 -3.61
N LEU A 113 9.91 -15.80 -2.67
CA LEU A 113 10.59 -15.87 -1.39
C LEU A 113 12.04 -16.35 -1.61
N PRO A 114 12.99 -15.90 -0.77
CA PRO A 114 14.34 -16.46 -0.79
C PRO A 114 14.27 -17.97 -0.49
N LYS A 115 15.25 -18.71 -1.02
CA LYS A 115 15.38 -20.16 -0.83
C LYS A 115 16.11 -20.49 0.45
#